data_AF-A0A0G0NUD1-F1
#
_entry.id   AF-A0A0G0NUD1-F1
#
_cell.length_a   1.000
_cell.length_b   1.000
_cell.length_c   1.000
_cell.angle_alpha   90.00
_cell.angle_beta   90.00
_cell.angle_gamma   90.00
#
_symmetry.space_group_name_H-M   'P 1'
#
loop_
_entity.id
_entity.type
_entity.pdbx_description
1 polymer ?
#
loop_
_entity_poly.entity_id
_entity_poly.type
_entity_poly.pdbx_seq_one_letter_code
_entity_poly.pdbx_strand_id
1 'polypeptide(L)'
;MKLSRKFYLPLIVFFIIVIVAVGYSRINNTSPSSITEEAPTELKEVKLSELNPKEVEEYYQTYKKPYVQFLRKALDAYLANDSSGVNISTGAVKEDRREGIITGLDAFDKNYYKSKFVVVTIDDSIAGGKDIQIMFQDKPDRIFYAWVYELADGTYELRGFNSKEYFDPDKMKKLNEAYKQFLLDKEHAL
;
A
#
# COMPACT_ATOMS: atom_id res chain seq x y z
N MET A 1 56.85 11.34 -16.35
CA MET A 1 56.41 12.37 -17.32
C MET A 1 55.25 13.14 -16.68
N LYS A 2 55.47 14.37 -16.20
CA LYS A 2 54.42 15.18 -15.54
C LYS A 2 53.55 15.81 -16.62
N LEU A 3 52.32 15.33 -16.77
CA LEU A 3 51.33 15.93 -17.67
C LEU A 3 51.06 17.37 -17.21
N SER A 4 51.10 18.35 -18.12
CA SER A 4 50.96 19.75 -17.74
C SER A 4 49.51 20.07 -17.38
N ARG A 5 49.29 20.92 -16.36
CA ARG A 5 47.96 21.29 -15.82
C ARG A 5 46.99 21.83 -16.88
N LYS A 6 47.51 22.30 -18.02
CA LYS A 6 46.75 22.81 -19.17
C LYS A 6 46.06 21.73 -20.01
N PHE A 7 46.46 20.47 -19.86
CA PHE A 7 45.84 19.33 -20.56
C PHE A 7 44.80 18.58 -19.72
N TYR A 8 44.71 18.83 -18.40
CA TYR A 8 43.73 18.15 -17.55
C TYR A 8 42.29 18.65 -17.79
N LEU A 9 42.12 19.96 -18.01
CA LEU A 9 40.80 20.53 -18.25
C LEU A 9 40.11 19.97 -19.51
N PRO A 10 40.76 19.96 -20.69
CA PRO A 10 40.14 19.37 -21.88
C PRO A 10 39.96 17.84 -21.76
N LEU A 11 40.83 17.14 -21.03
CA LEU A 11 40.70 15.71 -20.80
C LEU A 11 39.50 15.35 -19.90
N ILE A 12 39.27 16.13 -18.84
CA ILE A 12 38.11 15.96 -17.95
C ILE A 12 36.81 16.26 -18.71
N VAL A 13 36.78 17.33 -19.51
CA VAL A 13 35.62 17.67 -20.34
C VAL A 13 35.34 16.56 -21.36
N PHE A 14 36.38 15.99 -21.99
CA PHE A 14 36.23 14.85 -22.89
C PHE A 14 35.67 13.60 -22.16
N PHE A 15 36.14 13.29 -20.96
CA PHE A 15 35.61 12.19 -20.16
C PHE A 15 34.14 12.40 -19.75
N ILE A 16 33.74 13.63 -19.41
CA ILE A 16 32.33 13.94 -19.09
C ILE A 16 31.45 13.77 -20.33
N ILE A 17 31.89 14.24 -21.50
CA ILE A 17 31.14 14.07 -22.76
C ILE A 17 31.00 12.59 -23.12
N VAL A 18 32.04 11.77 -22.92
CA VAL A 18 31.97 10.32 -23.14
C VAL A 18 31.04 9.65 -22.14
N ILE A 19 31.04 10.02 -20.85
CA ILE A 19 30.11 9.48 -19.85
C ILE A 19 28.67 9.86 -20.17
N VAL A 20 28.41 11.10 -20.59
CA VAL A 20 27.07 11.55 -21.00
C VAL A 20 26.62 10.82 -22.27
N ALA A 21 27.49 10.64 -23.27
CA ALA A 21 27.16 9.93 -24.51
C ALA A 21 26.94 8.42 -24.31
N VAL A 22 27.73 7.78 -23.45
CA VAL A 22 27.54 6.38 -23.06
C VAL A 22 26.30 6.22 -22.18
N GLY A 23 26.03 7.17 -21.29
CA GLY A 23 24.79 7.25 -20.52
C GLY A 23 23.56 7.39 -21.42
N TYR A 24 23.60 8.32 -22.38
CA TYR A 24 22.53 8.51 -23.38
C TYR A 24 22.36 7.29 -24.28
N SER A 25 23.44 6.64 -24.71
CA SER A 25 23.36 5.43 -25.54
C SER A 25 22.87 4.21 -24.76
N ARG A 26 23.11 4.12 -23.44
CA ARG A 26 22.50 3.07 -22.60
C ARG A 26 21.03 3.34 -22.30
N ILE A 27 20.62 4.60 -22.20
CA ILE A 27 19.23 5.00 -22.00
C ILE A 27 18.40 4.83 -23.29
N ASN A 28 18.97 5.11 -24.48
CA ASN A 28 18.23 5.00 -25.75
C ASN A 28 18.31 3.61 -26.43
N ASN A 29 19.27 2.74 -26.08
CA ASN A 29 19.38 1.38 -26.65
C ASN A 29 18.82 0.28 -25.76
N THR A 30 18.15 0.63 -24.67
CA THR A 30 17.17 -0.28 -24.08
C THR A 30 15.90 -0.11 -24.92
N SER A 31 15.56 -1.14 -25.69
CA SER A 31 14.20 -1.30 -26.24
C SER A 31 13.19 -0.90 -25.17
N PRO A 32 12.05 -0.28 -25.52
CA PRO A 32 11.01 -0.02 -24.53
C PRO A 32 10.70 -1.36 -23.88
N SER A 33 11.17 -1.53 -22.65
CA SER A 33 10.70 -2.60 -21.80
C SER A 33 9.24 -2.25 -21.65
N SER A 34 8.40 -3.01 -22.33
CA SER A 34 6.99 -3.10 -22.03
C SER A 34 6.93 -3.54 -20.58
N ILE A 35 6.99 -2.57 -19.67
CA ILE A 35 6.34 -2.68 -18.39
C ILE A 35 4.88 -2.70 -18.79
N THR A 36 4.42 -3.90 -19.15
CA THR A 36 3.06 -4.29 -18.85
C THR A 36 2.96 -4.01 -17.36
N GLU A 37 2.27 -2.92 -17.05
CA GLU A 37 1.74 -2.66 -15.72
C GLU A 37 1.06 -3.98 -15.30
N GLU A 38 1.74 -4.76 -14.47
CA GLU A 38 1.14 -5.94 -13.88
C GLU A 38 -0.03 -5.40 -13.07
N ALA A 39 -1.22 -5.61 -13.63
CA ALA A 39 -2.47 -5.33 -12.97
C ALA A 39 -2.38 -5.83 -11.53
N PRO A 40 -2.87 -5.07 -10.54
CA PRO A 40 -2.83 -5.48 -9.14
C PRO A 40 -3.36 -6.90 -9.05
N THR A 41 -2.53 -7.77 -8.48
CA THR A 41 -2.72 -9.20 -8.30
C THR A 41 -4.20 -9.53 -8.23
N GLU A 42 -4.68 -10.22 -9.27
CA GLU A 42 -6.02 -10.78 -9.30
C GLU A 42 -6.24 -11.48 -7.96
N LEU A 43 -7.22 -10.99 -7.19
CA LEU A 43 -7.56 -11.50 -5.86
C LEU A 43 -7.57 -13.03 -5.96
N LYS A 44 -6.58 -13.70 -5.35
CA LYS A 44 -6.63 -15.15 -5.23
C LYS A 44 -7.95 -15.45 -4.54
N GLU A 45 -8.86 -16.09 -5.27
CA GLU A 45 -10.19 -16.44 -4.81
C GLU A 45 -10.04 -17.47 -3.69
N VAL A 46 -9.75 -17.00 -2.47
CA VAL A 46 -9.85 -17.84 -1.30
C VAL A 46 -11.34 -18.03 -1.08
N LYS A 47 -11.84 -19.25 -1.30
CA LYS A 47 -13.21 -19.65 -0.96
C LYS A 47 -13.35 -19.68 0.56
N LEU A 48 -13.43 -18.49 1.15
CA LEU A 48 -13.55 -18.26 2.58
C LEU A 48 -14.91 -18.72 3.13
N SER A 49 -15.91 -18.92 2.28
CA SER A 49 -17.29 -19.24 2.67
C SER A 49 -17.47 -20.62 3.33
N GLU A 50 -16.42 -21.43 3.40
CA GLU A 50 -16.45 -22.81 3.94
C GLU A 50 -15.22 -23.11 4.82
N LEU A 51 -14.60 -22.10 5.44
CA LEU A 51 -13.47 -22.35 6.33
C LEU A 51 -13.88 -23.22 7.51
N ASN A 52 -13.07 -24.23 7.80
CA ASN A 52 -13.24 -25.02 9.02
C ASN A 52 -12.83 -24.19 10.26
N PRO A 53 -13.21 -24.59 11.49
CA PRO A 53 -12.92 -23.81 12.70
C PRO A 53 -11.44 -23.46 12.90
N LYS A 54 -10.52 -24.32 12.45
CA LYS A 54 -9.08 -24.07 12.55
C LYS A 54 -8.64 -22.96 11.60
N GLU A 55 -9.13 -22.97 10.36
CA GLU A 55 -8.84 -21.93 9.38
C GLU A 55 -9.43 -20.58 9.78
N VAL A 56 -10.58 -20.57 10.45
CA VAL A 56 -11.18 -19.37 11.06
C VAL A 56 -10.29 -18.83 12.18
N GLU A 57 -9.80 -19.67 13.08
CA GLU A 57 -8.87 -19.25 14.15
C GLU A 57 -7.53 -18.74 13.57
N GLU A 58 -7.02 -19.39 12.52
CA GLU A 58 -5.84 -18.94 11.78
C GLU A 58 -6.07 -17.56 11.15
N TYR A 59 -7.26 -17.32 10.57
CA TYR A 59 -7.65 -16.00 10.08
C TYR A 59 -7.62 -14.96 11.21
N TYR A 60 -8.19 -15.26 12.37
CA TYR A 60 -8.19 -14.33 13.51
C TYR A 60 -6.81 -13.99 14.04
N GLN A 61 -5.80 -14.85 13.84
CA GLN A 61 -4.41 -14.48 14.17
C GLN A 61 -3.91 -13.30 13.32
N THR A 62 -4.53 -13.04 12.17
CA THR A 62 -4.21 -11.87 11.33
C THR A 62 -4.42 -10.56 12.09
N TYR A 63 -5.47 -10.46 12.90
CA TYR A 63 -5.72 -9.27 13.70
C TYR A 63 -4.66 -9.06 14.77
N LYS A 64 -3.96 -10.11 15.22
CA LYS A 64 -2.91 -10.00 16.24
C LYS A 64 -1.57 -9.53 15.66
N LYS A 65 -1.45 -9.39 14.34
CA LYS A 65 -0.19 -8.97 13.71
C LYS A 65 0.10 -7.49 14.01
N PRO A 66 1.34 -7.14 14.40
CA PRO A 66 1.65 -5.78 14.85
C PRO A 66 1.31 -4.68 13.84
N TYR A 67 1.53 -4.90 12.55
CA TYR A 67 1.20 -3.93 11.50
C TYR A 67 -0.32 -3.78 11.27
N VAL A 68 -1.12 -4.81 11.55
CA VAL A 68 -2.60 -4.72 11.48
C VAL A 68 -3.14 -3.96 12.70
N GLN A 69 -2.61 -4.24 13.89
CA GLN A 69 -2.91 -3.49 15.10
C GLN A 69 -2.50 -2.01 14.96
N PHE A 70 -1.35 -1.75 14.36
CA PHE A 70 -0.90 -0.40 14.07
C PHE A 70 -1.85 0.33 13.11
N LEU A 71 -2.36 -0.33 12.07
CA LEU A 71 -3.33 0.27 11.16
C LEU A 71 -4.57 0.75 11.92
N ARG A 72 -5.12 -0.06 12.83
CA ARG A 72 -6.23 0.35 13.69
C ARG A 72 -5.88 1.59 14.52
N LYS A 73 -4.72 1.57 15.19
CA LYS A 73 -4.21 2.69 16.00
C LYS A 73 -4.05 3.98 15.18
N ALA A 74 -3.59 3.89 13.93
CA ALA A 74 -3.43 5.02 13.03
C ALA A 74 -4.77 5.64 12.62
N LEU A 75 -5.75 4.81 12.28
CA LEU A 75 -7.11 5.28 11.98
C LEU A 75 -7.75 5.96 13.20
N ASP A 76 -7.54 5.44 14.41
CA ASP A 76 -8.08 6.02 15.65
C ASP A 76 -7.42 7.35 15.99
N ALA A 77 -6.09 7.44 15.84
CA ALA A 77 -5.33 8.68 15.99
C ALA A 77 -5.79 9.75 15.00
N TYR A 78 -6.03 9.38 13.74
CA TYR A 78 -6.58 10.28 12.73
C TYR A 78 -8.00 10.76 13.09
N LEU A 79 -8.87 9.87 13.58
CA LEU A 79 -10.22 10.23 14.05
C LEU A 79 -10.18 11.17 15.26
N ALA A 80 -9.25 10.95 16.20
CA ALA A 80 -9.05 11.77 17.39
C ALA A 80 -8.38 13.12 17.08
N ASN A 81 -7.86 13.30 15.87
CA ASN A 81 -7.01 14.44 15.50
C ASN A 81 -5.80 14.59 16.45
N ASP A 82 -5.23 13.46 16.88
CA ASP A 82 -4.05 13.37 17.73
C ASP A 82 -3.13 12.24 17.25
N SER A 83 -2.07 12.61 16.53
CA SER A 83 -1.03 11.68 16.05
C SER A 83 0.22 11.67 16.92
N SER A 84 0.19 12.25 18.13
CA SER A 84 1.38 12.36 18.98
C SER A 84 2.03 11.01 19.35
N GLY A 85 1.26 9.93 19.33
CA GLY A 85 1.73 8.55 19.58
C GLY A 85 1.73 7.62 18.37
N VAL A 86 1.54 8.12 17.14
CA VAL A 86 1.48 7.32 15.91
C VAL A 86 2.10 8.06 14.72
N ASN A 87 2.96 7.40 13.95
CA ASN A 87 3.52 8.00 12.75
C ASN A 87 2.57 7.81 11.55
N ILE A 88 2.00 8.92 11.06
CA ILE A 88 1.14 8.92 9.87
C ILE A 88 1.75 9.92 8.88
N SER A 89 2.13 9.43 7.71
CA SER A 89 2.74 10.26 6.67
C SER A 89 1.71 11.23 6.08
N THR A 90 2.18 12.37 5.58
CA THR A 90 1.31 13.29 4.81
C THR A 90 0.68 12.61 3.59
N GLY A 91 1.36 11.63 2.98
CA GLY A 91 0.85 10.87 1.83
C GLY A 91 -0.29 9.93 2.20
N ALA A 92 -0.37 9.47 3.46
CA ALA A 92 -1.50 8.72 3.96
C ALA A 92 -2.71 9.61 4.30
N VAL A 93 -2.49 10.90 4.56
CA VAL A 93 -3.57 11.82 4.98
C VAL A 93 -4.15 12.59 3.80
N LYS A 94 -3.29 13.30 3.05
CA LYS A 94 -3.70 14.31 2.08
C LYS A 94 -4.50 13.69 0.93
N GLU A 95 -5.67 14.25 0.66
CA GLU A 95 -6.47 13.85 -0.50
C GLU A 95 -5.73 14.10 -1.81
N ASP A 96 -5.75 13.09 -2.67
CA ASP A 96 -5.27 13.14 -4.04
C ASP A 96 -6.04 12.13 -4.91
N ARG A 97 -6.24 12.47 -6.20
CA ARG A 97 -6.98 11.63 -7.15
C ARG A 97 -6.25 11.59 -8.47
N ARG A 98 -5.69 10.44 -8.81
CA ARG A 98 -4.93 10.23 -10.05
C ARG A 98 -5.14 8.82 -10.55
N GLU A 99 -5.22 8.67 -11.88
CA GLU A 99 -5.16 7.36 -12.54
C GLU A 99 -6.20 6.34 -11.99
N GLY A 100 -7.39 6.83 -11.61
CA GLY A 100 -8.46 5.98 -11.06
C GLY A 100 -8.23 5.52 -9.62
N ILE A 101 -7.27 6.11 -8.90
CA ILE A 101 -6.99 5.88 -7.49
C ILE A 101 -7.33 7.12 -6.68
N ILE A 102 -8.07 6.91 -5.59
CA ILE A 102 -8.34 7.89 -4.55
C ILE A 102 -7.35 7.63 -3.42
N THR A 103 -6.58 8.65 -3.04
CA THR A 103 -5.51 8.59 -2.05
C THR A 103 -5.83 9.51 -0.89
N GLY A 104 -5.42 9.12 0.31
CA GLY A 104 -5.47 9.95 1.51
C GLY A 104 -6.70 9.70 2.37
N LEU A 105 -6.50 9.71 3.68
CA LEU A 105 -7.58 9.64 4.68
C LEU A 105 -8.55 10.83 4.60
N ASP A 106 -8.12 11.97 4.05
CA ASP A 106 -8.99 13.14 3.85
C ASP A 106 -10.02 12.91 2.73
N ALA A 107 -9.79 11.95 1.82
CA ALA A 107 -10.61 11.75 0.63
C ALA A 107 -11.90 10.94 0.85
N PHE A 108 -12.09 10.38 2.06
CA PHE A 108 -13.22 9.51 2.37
C PHE A 108 -13.98 9.96 3.61
N ASP A 109 -15.23 9.50 3.72
CA ASP A 109 -16.05 9.74 4.92
C ASP A 109 -15.38 9.07 6.15
N LYS A 110 -15.14 9.86 7.20
CA LYS A 110 -14.59 9.39 8.48
C LYS A 110 -15.39 8.26 9.12
N ASN A 111 -16.67 8.09 8.77
CA ASN A 111 -17.49 6.97 9.23
C ASN A 111 -16.95 5.60 8.79
N TYR A 112 -16.19 5.51 7.68
CA TYR A 112 -15.46 4.29 7.37
C TYR A 112 -14.49 3.94 8.49
N TYR A 113 -13.69 4.91 8.94
CA TYR A 113 -12.65 4.66 9.93
C TYR A 113 -13.20 4.36 11.32
N LYS A 114 -14.42 4.79 11.62
CA LYS A 114 -15.11 4.42 12.87
C LYS A 114 -15.57 2.96 12.86
N SER A 115 -15.81 2.40 11.68
CA SER A 115 -16.18 1.00 11.51
C SER A 115 -14.98 0.11 11.83
N LYS A 116 -15.30 -1.08 12.33
CA LYS A 116 -14.37 -2.21 12.29
C LYS A 116 -14.07 -2.61 10.84
N PHE A 117 -12.94 -3.23 10.59
CA PHE A 117 -12.55 -3.74 9.28
C PHE A 117 -12.18 -5.22 9.32
N VAL A 118 -12.37 -5.86 8.18
CA VAL A 118 -11.84 -7.19 7.88
C VAL A 118 -10.59 -7.05 7.02
N VAL A 119 -9.61 -7.91 7.25
CA VAL A 119 -8.41 -8.00 6.40
C VAL A 119 -8.71 -8.95 5.24
N VAL A 120 -8.48 -8.48 4.01
CA VAL A 120 -8.68 -9.22 2.77
C VAL A 120 -7.37 -9.86 2.32
N THR A 121 -6.31 -9.07 2.16
CA THR A 121 -4.96 -9.57 1.87
C THR A 121 -3.92 -8.82 2.65
N ILE A 122 -2.78 -9.47 2.86
CA ILE A 122 -1.55 -8.85 3.35
C ILE A 122 -0.43 -9.34 2.45
N ASP A 123 0.24 -8.41 1.79
CA ASP A 123 1.36 -8.69 0.90
C ASP A 123 2.58 -7.87 1.34
N ASP A 124 3.78 -8.33 0.97
CA ASP A 124 5.00 -7.55 1.17
C ASP A 124 5.04 -6.41 0.15
N SER A 125 5.23 -5.18 0.62
CA SER A 125 5.36 -4.05 -0.30
C SER A 125 6.75 -4.02 -0.91
N ILE A 126 6.85 -3.76 -2.22
CA ILE A 126 8.13 -3.69 -2.96
C ILE A 126 9.07 -2.65 -2.35
N ALA A 127 8.51 -1.56 -1.82
CA ALA A 127 9.27 -0.49 -1.18
C ALA A 127 9.52 -0.73 0.33
N GLY A 128 9.19 -1.92 0.85
CA GLY A 128 9.29 -2.31 2.26
C GLY A 128 7.98 -2.10 3.03
N GLY A 129 7.80 -2.87 4.12
CA GLY A 129 6.56 -2.87 4.91
C GLY A 129 5.52 -3.87 4.39
N LYS A 130 4.24 -3.57 4.63
CA LYS A 130 3.09 -4.39 4.24
C LYS A 130 2.06 -3.58 3.49
N ASP A 131 1.56 -4.14 2.40
CA ASP A 131 0.36 -3.69 1.71
C ASP A 131 -0.83 -4.50 2.23
N ILE A 132 -1.74 -3.83 2.93
CA ILE A 132 -2.87 -4.45 3.62
C ILE A 132 -4.14 -4.01 2.91
N GLN A 133 -4.89 -4.97 2.37
CA GLN A 133 -6.21 -4.73 1.82
C GLN A 133 -7.26 -4.96 2.90
N ILE A 134 -8.16 -3.99 3.12
CA ILE A 134 -9.23 -4.08 4.11
C ILE A 134 -10.59 -3.70 3.52
N MET A 135 -11.65 -4.20 4.16
CA MET A 135 -13.03 -3.72 3.95
C MET A 135 -13.64 -3.35 5.29
N PHE A 136 -14.33 -2.22 5.36
CA PHE A 136 -15.02 -1.80 6.58
C PHE A 136 -16.37 -2.51 6.69
N GLN A 137 -16.68 -3.07 7.87
CA GLN A 137 -17.86 -3.89 8.09
C GLN A 137 -19.19 -3.13 7.92
N ASP A 138 -19.25 -1.88 8.36
CA ASP A 138 -20.51 -1.11 8.33
C ASP A 138 -20.82 -0.59 6.93
N LYS A 139 -19.80 -0.51 6.06
CA LYS A 139 -19.92 -0.13 4.66
C LYS A 139 -18.91 -0.89 3.80
N PRO A 140 -19.15 -2.18 3.51
CA PRO A 140 -18.23 -3.02 2.74
C PRO A 140 -18.46 -2.81 1.24
N ASP A 141 -18.43 -1.56 0.78
CA ASP A 141 -18.70 -1.17 -0.60
C ASP A 141 -17.43 -1.00 -1.45
N ARG A 142 -16.25 -1.09 -0.82
CA ARG A 142 -14.95 -0.95 -1.47
C ARG A 142 -13.84 -1.60 -0.67
N ILE A 143 -12.71 -1.82 -1.35
CA ILE A 143 -11.45 -2.23 -0.75
C ILE A 143 -10.59 -0.99 -0.51
N PHE A 144 -9.96 -0.92 0.66
CA PHE A 144 -8.94 0.07 0.98
C PHE A 144 -7.58 -0.60 1.05
N TYR A 145 -6.58 0.08 0.51
CA TYR A 145 -5.18 -0.35 0.45
C TYR A 145 -4.39 0.51 1.41
N ALA A 146 -3.93 -0.08 2.51
CA ALA A 146 -3.09 0.59 3.49
C ALA A 146 -1.65 0.11 3.36
N TRP A 147 -0.73 1.05 3.18
CA TRP A 147 0.71 0.75 3.21
C TRP A 147 1.26 1.06 4.60
N VAL A 148 1.55 0.00 5.36
CA VAL A 148 2.15 0.09 6.70
C VAL A 148 3.64 -0.23 6.59
N TYR A 149 4.48 0.79 6.72
CA TYR A 149 5.92 0.68 6.63
C TYR A 149 6.55 0.36 7.98
N GLU A 150 7.53 -0.54 8.00
CA GLU A 150 8.33 -0.83 9.19
C GLU A 150 9.63 -0.03 9.14
N LEU A 151 9.84 0.82 10.15
CA LEU A 151 11.01 1.67 10.30
C LEU A 151 12.18 0.86 10.87
N ALA A 152 13.39 1.39 10.75
CA ALA A 152 14.62 0.72 11.17
C ALA A 152 14.67 0.41 12.69
N ASP A 153 13.89 1.12 13.50
CA ASP A 153 13.75 0.90 14.93
C ASP A 153 12.64 -0.12 15.29
N GLY A 154 12.02 -0.74 14.30
CA GLY A 154 10.91 -1.70 14.46
C GLY A 154 9.55 -1.05 14.73
N THR A 155 9.46 0.28 14.71
CA THR A 155 8.17 0.99 14.77
C THR A 155 7.52 1.06 13.39
N TYR A 156 6.25 1.45 13.33
CA TYR A 156 5.49 1.49 12.09
C TYR A 156 5.09 2.91 11.70
N GLU A 157 4.92 3.12 10.40
CA GLU A 157 4.41 4.35 9.79
C GLU A 157 3.30 4.00 8.80
N LEU A 158 2.16 4.71 8.86
CA LEU A 158 1.15 4.61 7.81
C LEU A 158 1.58 5.53 6.67
N ARG A 159 2.05 4.95 5.56
CA ARG A 159 2.63 5.71 4.45
C ARG A 159 1.64 6.03 3.34
N GLY A 160 0.65 5.18 3.13
CA GLY A 160 -0.37 5.36 2.11
C GLY A 160 -1.69 4.77 2.55
N PHE A 161 -2.78 5.39 2.10
CA PHE A 161 -4.13 4.90 2.33
C PHE A 161 -4.97 5.22 1.10
N ASN A 162 -5.33 4.19 0.34
CA ASN A 162 -5.85 4.35 -1.01
C ASN A 162 -7.10 3.50 -1.23
N SER A 163 -7.86 3.81 -2.27
CA SER A 163 -8.91 2.96 -2.80
C SER A 163 -9.05 3.20 -4.30
N LYS A 164 -9.49 2.20 -5.06
CA LYS A 164 -9.85 2.43 -6.46
C LYS A 164 -11.10 3.30 -6.51
N GLU A 165 -11.16 4.18 -7.48
CA GLU A 165 -12.32 5.04 -7.70
C GLU A 165 -13.56 4.22 -8.13
N TYR A 166 -13.32 3.12 -8.84
CA TYR A 166 -14.36 2.19 -9.27
C TYR A 166 -14.05 0.76 -8.85
N PHE A 167 -15.08 0.08 -8.34
CA PHE A 167 -15.12 -1.36 -8.19
C PHE A 167 -16.33 -1.91 -8.94
N ASP A 168 -16.12 -3.03 -9.62
CA ASP A 168 -17.21 -3.75 -10.28
C ASP A 168 -18.21 -4.28 -9.22
N PRO A 169 -19.51 -3.93 -9.31
CA PRO A 169 -20.49 -4.32 -8.30
C PRO A 169 -20.65 -5.83 -8.12
N ASP A 170 -20.53 -6.61 -9.20
CA ASP A 170 -20.66 -8.07 -9.13
C ASP A 170 -19.44 -8.69 -8.46
N LYS A 171 -18.25 -8.14 -8.71
CA LYS A 171 -17.03 -8.54 -7.98
C LYS A 171 -17.12 -8.18 -6.51
N MET A 172 -17.59 -6.98 -6.17
CA MET A 172 -17.78 -6.58 -4.76
C MET A 172 -18.81 -7.45 -4.06
N LYS A 173 -19.91 -7.81 -4.74
CA LYS A 173 -20.90 -8.73 -4.18
C LYS A 173 -20.30 -10.09 -3.87
N LYS A 174 -19.56 -10.70 -4.80
CA LYS A 174 -18.87 -11.98 -4.59
C LYS A 174 -17.86 -11.90 -3.44
N LEU A 175 -17.12 -10.80 -3.35
CA LEU A 175 -16.16 -10.59 -2.27
C LEU A 175 -16.86 -10.47 -0.91
N ASN A 176 -17.97 -9.73 -0.84
CA ASN A 176 -18.78 -9.62 0.37
C ASN A 176 -19.39 -10.97 0.78
N GLU A 177 -19.81 -11.80 -0.17
CA GLU A 177 -20.28 -13.15 0.09
C GLU A 177 -19.15 -14.05 0.63
N ALA A 178 -17.95 -13.97 0.05
CA ALA A 178 -16.79 -14.73 0.52
C ALA A 178 -16.40 -14.34 1.95
N TYR A 179 -16.38 -13.04 2.26
CA TYR A 179 -16.00 -12.54 3.60
C TYR A 179 -17.18 -12.39 4.57
N LYS A 180 -18.38 -12.88 4.21
CA LYS A 180 -19.61 -12.65 4.97
C LYS A 180 -19.48 -13.02 6.44
N GLN A 181 -18.85 -14.16 6.74
CA GLN A 181 -18.66 -14.60 8.13
C GLN A 181 -17.86 -13.58 8.95
N PHE A 182 -16.82 -12.97 8.38
CA PHE A 182 -15.97 -12.00 9.05
C PHE A 182 -16.57 -10.59 9.05
N LEU A 183 -17.35 -10.24 8.03
CA LEU A 183 -18.06 -8.97 7.98
C LEU A 183 -19.16 -8.87 9.04
N LEU A 184 -19.76 -10.01 9.42
CA LEU A 184 -20.78 -10.10 10.47
C LEU A 184 -20.19 -10.30 11.87
N ASP A 185 -18.92 -10.69 11.99
CA ASP A 185 -18.25 -10.90 13.27
C ASP A 185 -17.80 -9.58 13.90
N LYS A 186 -18.57 -9.12 14.88
CA LYS A 186 -18.26 -7.90 15.64
C LYS A 186 -17.30 -8.13 16.80
N GLU A 187 -16.94 -9.37 17.13
CA GLU A 187 -16.07 -9.68 18.28
C GLU A 187 -14.60 -9.50 17.91
N HIS A 188 -14.15 -10.11 16.81
CA HIS A 188 -12.72 -10.20 16.48
C HIS A 188 -12.21 -9.10 15.55
N ALA A 189 -13.07 -8.51 14.73
CA ALA A 189 -12.68 -7.44 13.80
C ALA A 189 -12.22 -6.16 14.54
N LEU A 190 -11.32 -5.41 13.91
CA LEU A 190 -10.69 -4.20 14.48
C LEU A 190 -11.29 -2.91 13.94
#